data_AF-A0A1N7PK06-F1
#
_entry.id   AF-A0A1N7PK06-F1
#
_cell.length_a   1.000
_cell.length_b   1.000
_cell.length_c   1.000
_cell.angle_alpha   90.00
_cell.angle_beta   90.00
_cell.angle_gamma   90.00
#
_symmetry.space_group_name_H-M   'P 1'
#
loop_
_entity.id
_entity.type
_entity.pdbx_description
1 polymer ?
#
loop_
_entity_poly.entity_id
_entity_poly.type
_entity_poly.pdbx_seq_one_letter_code
_entity_poly.pdbx_strand_id
1 'polypeptide(L)'
;MIKRLEHFLTTRHLLIGTGLMRFFLGIGILYHLIFHYRERHLLWGAGGLWPTDKFLEASAKRGIVTLFQLSDSPWFFEVVYHLGILVVLMFILGFRTRLATVLTFLLVWSLYYRNPFITNGGDNIVRIQLFYLMFTQAGAAFSLDRWLQKRKKAGTPGWLAPYGAVLHNVAAAAIIIQLMFMYFTSGIYKVMGSMWQEGTAVYYAMRVQDYVWPGVSPWFWQSETVIVFLSYASVLFQVSFPFLLLNRYTKYLALLGAFTFHTGVGLMMNLALFSWYMIACEWILLGDREYHRLARLGKGIRAKGGAWMLKHRPAFFARWEVTVFYDGWCPFCTQSVNTARRLDWLRLLKFVSFREPGVPERFGLDPDRLEQRLHSTGDGKTFHEGIDGILQMVTRLPLLWPAVPFLFLSRWLGFGQRVYDWIAARRTILPTGGCDEHCSIEDPKKSS
;
A
#
# COMPACT_ATOMS: atom_id res chain seq x y z
N MET A 1 19.65 9.17 30.68
CA MET A 1 18.55 8.20 30.47
C MET A 1 17.20 8.90 30.34
N ILE A 2 16.79 9.71 31.33
CA ILE A 2 15.48 10.39 31.39
C ILE A 2 15.15 11.20 30.13
N LYS A 3 16.04 12.09 29.66
CA LYS A 3 15.81 12.88 28.43
C LYS A 3 15.57 12.04 27.17
N ARG A 4 16.19 10.85 27.06
CA ARG A 4 15.98 9.94 25.92
C ARG A 4 14.61 9.27 26.00
N LEU A 5 14.21 8.88 27.21
CA LEU A 5 12.88 8.31 27.46
C LEU A 5 11.79 9.36 27.21
N GLU A 6 11.96 10.58 27.71
CA GLU A 6 11.06 11.69 27.44
C GLU A 6 10.91 11.97 25.94
N HIS A 7 12.03 12.02 25.20
CA HIS A 7 12.00 12.19 23.76
C HIS A 7 11.25 11.04 23.06
N PHE A 8 11.51 9.80 23.48
CA PHE A 8 10.78 8.63 22.97
C PHE A 8 9.29 8.67 23.31
N LEU A 9 8.88 9.20 24.46
CA LEU A 9 7.46 9.27 24.84
C LEU A 9 6.71 10.42 24.15
N THR A 10 7.42 11.49 23.81
CA THR A 10 6.82 12.72 23.26
C THR A 10 6.88 12.81 21.74
N THR A 11 7.89 12.18 21.12
CA THR A 11 8.08 12.22 19.66
C THR A 11 7.75 10.89 19.02
N ARG A 12 6.99 10.93 17.93
CA ARG A 12 6.53 9.73 17.22
C ARG A 12 7.65 9.18 16.35
N HIS A 13 7.83 7.86 16.38
CA HIS A 13 8.88 7.17 15.62
C HIS A 13 8.29 6.08 14.74
N LEU A 14 8.96 5.73 13.63
CA LEU A 14 8.60 4.61 12.74
C LEU A 14 7.26 4.82 12.02
N LEU A 15 6.88 6.08 11.74
CA LEU A 15 5.62 6.41 11.10
C LEU A 15 5.53 5.89 9.67
N ILE A 16 6.65 5.96 8.93
CA ILE A 16 6.73 5.49 7.54
C ILE A 16 6.66 3.97 7.50
N GLY A 17 7.46 3.29 8.34
CA GLY A 17 7.48 1.82 8.44
C GLY A 17 6.12 1.25 8.84
N THR A 18 5.45 1.85 9.83
CA THR A 18 4.09 1.46 10.24
C THR A 18 3.08 1.63 9.09
N GLY A 19 3.17 2.73 8.34
CA GLY A 19 2.28 2.98 7.19
C GLY A 19 2.48 2.00 6.03
N LEU A 20 3.73 1.59 5.77
CA LEU A 20 4.07 0.57 4.78
C LEU A 20 3.62 -0.83 5.22
N MET A 21 3.89 -1.19 6.48
CA MET A 21 3.41 -2.45 7.06
C MET A 21 1.89 -2.58 6.93
N ARG A 22 1.12 -1.53 7.30
CA ARG A 22 -0.34 -1.47 7.07
C ARG A 22 -0.70 -1.76 5.62
N PHE A 23 -0.07 -1.06 4.68
CA PHE A 23 -0.37 -1.19 3.26
C PHE A 23 -0.12 -2.62 2.75
N PHE A 24 1.04 -3.20 3.05
CA PHE A 24 1.41 -4.54 2.56
C PHE A 24 0.63 -5.67 3.26
N LEU A 25 0.36 -5.56 4.56
CA LEU A 25 -0.53 -6.49 5.25
C LEU A 25 -1.94 -6.45 4.65
N GLY A 26 -2.46 -5.24 4.39
CA GLY A 26 -3.75 -5.06 3.75
C GLY A 26 -3.82 -5.72 2.37
N ILE A 27 -2.78 -5.58 1.54
CA ILE A 27 -2.71 -6.27 0.24
C ILE A 27 -2.79 -7.80 0.40
N GLY A 28 -2.05 -8.37 1.35
CA GLY A 28 -2.09 -9.81 1.58
C GLY A 28 -3.48 -10.30 2.03
N ILE A 29 -4.13 -9.55 2.94
CA ILE A 29 -5.49 -9.86 3.40
C ILE A 29 -6.49 -9.74 2.25
N LEU A 30 -6.38 -8.70 1.43
CA LEU A 30 -7.25 -8.52 0.26
C LEU A 30 -7.05 -9.66 -0.75
N TYR A 31 -5.80 -10.03 -1.02
CA TYR A 31 -5.48 -11.18 -1.85
C TYR A 31 -6.12 -12.46 -1.31
N HIS A 32 -6.02 -12.72 0.00
CA HIS A 32 -6.64 -13.88 0.64
C HIS A 32 -8.17 -13.92 0.40
N LEU A 33 -8.86 -12.79 0.60
CA LEU A 33 -10.30 -12.70 0.37
C LEU A 33 -10.68 -12.85 -1.12
N ILE A 34 -9.90 -12.28 -2.04
CA ILE A 34 -10.21 -12.37 -3.48
C ILE A 34 -9.89 -13.77 -4.00
N PHE A 35 -8.76 -14.34 -3.60
CA PHE A 35 -8.30 -15.65 -4.05
C PHE A 35 -9.32 -16.73 -3.66
N HIS A 36 -9.81 -16.68 -2.42
CA HIS A 36 -10.82 -17.63 -1.93
C HIS A 36 -12.26 -17.21 -2.19
N TYR A 37 -12.50 -16.22 -3.05
CA TYR A 37 -13.84 -15.69 -3.25
C TYR A 37 -14.80 -16.77 -3.78
N ARG A 38 -14.34 -17.66 -4.67
CA ARG A 38 -15.19 -18.70 -5.28
C ARG A 38 -15.57 -19.80 -4.29
N GLU A 39 -14.67 -20.18 -3.41
CA GLU A 39 -14.83 -21.24 -2.42
C GLU A 39 -15.22 -20.75 -1.02
N ARG A 40 -15.49 -19.44 -0.84
CA ARG A 40 -15.77 -18.83 0.47
C ARG A 40 -16.86 -19.54 1.29
N HIS A 41 -17.91 -20.04 0.63
CA HIS A 41 -18.98 -20.78 1.31
C HIS A 41 -18.54 -22.16 1.78
N LEU A 42 -17.68 -22.84 1.01
CA LEU A 42 -17.08 -24.10 1.41
C LEU A 42 -16.14 -23.90 2.61
N LEU A 43 -15.36 -22.82 2.61
CA LEU A 43 -14.35 -22.56 3.63
C LEU A 43 -14.93 -21.98 4.92
N TRP A 44 -15.87 -21.04 4.84
CA TRP A 44 -16.38 -20.29 6.00
C TRP A 44 -17.91 -20.22 6.08
N GLY A 45 -18.65 -20.74 5.10
CA GLY A 45 -20.12 -20.77 5.12
C GLY A 45 -20.67 -21.72 6.19
N ALA A 46 -21.92 -21.53 6.61
CA ALA A 46 -22.53 -22.27 7.72
C ALA A 46 -22.51 -23.80 7.57
N GLY A 47 -22.72 -24.29 6.35
CA GLY A 47 -22.63 -25.72 5.99
C GLY A 47 -21.32 -26.12 5.30
N GLY A 48 -20.26 -25.33 5.43
CA GLY A 48 -18.95 -25.61 4.82
C GLY A 48 -18.18 -26.73 5.53
N LEU A 49 -16.88 -26.83 5.23
CA LEU A 49 -15.95 -27.83 5.81
C LEU A 49 -15.90 -27.80 7.34
N TRP A 50 -16.20 -26.65 7.94
CA TRP A 50 -16.34 -26.50 9.37
C TRP A 50 -17.76 -25.99 9.70
N PRO A 51 -18.73 -26.89 9.92
CA PRO A 51 -20.12 -26.54 10.18
C PRO A 51 -20.33 -25.62 11.40
N THR A 52 -21.39 -24.81 11.38
CA THR A 52 -21.68 -23.83 12.43
C THR A 52 -21.80 -24.45 13.83
N ASP A 53 -22.42 -25.62 13.97
CA ASP A 53 -22.56 -26.32 15.26
C ASP A 53 -21.20 -26.65 15.89
N LYS A 54 -20.27 -27.21 15.10
CA LYS A 54 -18.90 -27.51 15.53
C LYS A 54 -18.11 -26.25 15.87
N PHE A 55 -18.30 -25.20 15.07
CA PHE A 55 -17.73 -23.89 15.33
C PHE A 55 -18.21 -23.28 16.65
N LEU A 56 -19.52 -23.29 16.91
CA LEU A 56 -20.11 -22.75 18.14
C LEU A 56 -19.64 -23.54 19.37
N GLU A 57 -19.62 -24.88 19.29
CA GLU A 57 -19.12 -25.75 20.35
C GLU A 57 -17.65 -25.44 20.67
N ALA A 58 -16.79 -25.37 19.64
CA ALA A 58 -15.37 -25.06 19.82
C ALA A 58 -15.14 -23.64 20.36
N SER A 59 -15.94 -22.67 19.92
CA SER A 59 -15.86 -21.28 20.37
C SER A 59 -16.26 -21.14 21.83
N ALA A 60 -17.33 -21.82 22.26
CA ALA A 60 -17.79 -21.85 23.64
C ALA A 60 -16.73 -22.45 24.58
N LYS A 61 -16.13 -23.59 24.20
CA LYS A 61 -15.06 -24.25 24.99
C LYS A 61 -13.83 -23.34 25.19
N ARG A 62 -13.53 -22.48 24.23
CA ARG A 62 -12.36 -21.59 24.25
C ARG A 62 -12.66 -20.16 24.72
N GLY A 63 -13.93 -19.83 24.98
CA GLY A 63 -14.36 -18.47 25.33
C GLY A 63 -14.12 -17.45 24.21
N ILE A 64 -14.20 -17.88 22.95
CA ILE A 64 -13.90 -17.03 21.79
C ILE A 64 -15.18 -16.36 21.29
N VAL A 65 -15.09 -15.06 21.00
CA VAL A 65 -16.17 -14.26 20.42
C VAL A 65 -15.76 -13.74 19.05
N THR A 66 -16.64 -13.87 18.06
CA THR A 66 -16.46 -13.49 16.65
C THR A 66 -17.77 -12.99 16.05
N LEU A 67 -17.71 -12.37 14.88
CA LEU A 67 -18.90 -11.92 14.15
C LEU A 67 -19.82 -13.08 13.74
N PHE A 68 -19.27 -14.27 13.47
CA PHE A 68 -20.02 -15.41 12.94
C PHE A 68 -20.84 -16.17 13.99
N GLN A 69 -20.80 -15.75 15.26
CA GLN A 69 -21.72 -16.21 16.29
C GLN A 69 -23.06 -15.47 16.28
N LEU A 70 -23.13 -14.30 15.62
CA LEU A 70 -24.32 -13.45 15.64
C LEU A 70 -25.46 -14.00 14.79
N SER A 71 -25.14 -14.69 13.69
CA SER A 71 -26.10 -15.34 12.81
C SER A 71 -25.41 -16.38 11.93
N ASP A 72 -26.11 -17.48 11.68
CA ASP A 72 -25.74 -18.54 10.74
C ASP A 72 -26.33 -18.34 9.33
N SER A 73 -27.08 -17.25 9.13
CA SER A 73 -27.73 -16.95 7.85
C SER A 73 -26.69 -16.80 6.72
N PRO A 74 -26.89 -17.45 5.56
CA PRO A 74 -26.02 -17.27 4.39
C PRO A 74 -25.91 -15.81 3.97
N TRP A 75 -27.01 -15.04 4.08
CA TRP A 75 -27.01 -13.62 3.77
C TRP A 75 -26.14 -12.80 4.71
N PHE A 76 -26.15 -13.12 6.01
CA PHE A 76 -25.29 -12.45 6.99
C PHE A 76 -23.81 -12.69 6.67
N PHE A 77 -23.44 -13.94 6.33
CA PHE A 77 -22.10 -14.28 5.89
C PHE A 77 -21.67 -13.45 4.67
N GLU A 78 -22.52 -13.37 3.65
CA GLU A 78 -22.23 -12.60 2.43
C GLU A 78 -22.01 -11.12 2.73
N VAL A 79 -22.85 -10.52 3.58
CA VAL A 79 -22.70 -9.11 3.99
C VAL A 79 -21.37 -8.90 4.72
N VAL A 80 -21.04 -9.74 5.70
CA VAL A 80 -19.78 -9.63 6.46
C VAL A 80 -18.57 -9.79 5.53
N TYR A 81 -18.62 -10.74 4.59
CA TYR A 81 -17.50 -11.00 3.67
C TYR A 81 -17.26 -9.82 2.72
N HIS A 82 -18.31 -9.31 2.07
CA HIS A 82 -18.21 -8.19 1.12
C HIS A 82 -17.89 -6.86 1.81
N LEU A 83 -18.51 -6.60 2.96
CA LEU A 83 -18.14 -5.45 3.79
C LEU A 83 -16.69 -5.57 4.26
N GLY A 84 -16.23 -6.78 4.55
CA GLY A 84 -14.85 -7.08 4.87
C GLY A 84 -13.87 -6.65 3.77
N ILE A 85 -14.17 -6.96 2.50
CA ILE A 85 -13.38 -6.50 1.35
C ILE A 85 -13.30 -4.96 1.32
N LEU A 86 -14.44 -4.27 1.51
CA LEU A 86 -14.50 -2.81 1.53
C LEU A 86 -13.67 -2.22 2.69
N VAL A 87 -13.78 -2.81 3.88
CA VAL A 87 -13.01 -2.43 5.07
C VAL A 87 -11.50 -2.61 4.82
N VAL A 88 -11.09 -3.70 4.20
CA VAL A 88 -9.68 -3.95 3.86
C VAL A 88 -9.19 -2.95 2.81
N LEU A 89 -10.00 -2.58 1.82
CA LEU A 89 -9.67 -1.51 0.87
C LEU A 89 -9.49 -0.16 1.58
N MET A 90 -10.38 0.21 2.50
CA MET A 90 -10.20 1.40 3.34
C MET A 90 -8.90 1.32 4.15
N PHE A 91 -8.59 0.14 4.70
CA PHE A 91 -7.38 -0.12 5.44
C PHE A 91 -6.12 -0.01 4.58
N ILE A 92 -6.11 -0.45 3.32
CA ILE A 92 -5.00 -0.30 2.37
C ILE A 92 -4.83 1.16 1.95
N LEU A 93 -5.92 1.86 1.66
CA LEU A 93 -5.89 3.26 1.26
C LEU A 93 -5.55 4.19 2.42
N GLY A 94 -5.69 3.74 3.66
CA GLY A 94 -5.53 4.56 4.85
C GLY A 94 -6.61 5.64 4.92
N PHE A 95 -7.85 5.24 4.64
CA PHE A 95 -9.04 6.07 4.81
C PHE A 95 -9.74 5.72 6.12
N ARG A 96 -10.02 6.72 6.96
CA ARG A 96 -10.53 6.51 8.34
C ARG A 96 -9.68 5.48 9.08
N THR A 97 -8.36 5.65 9.01
CA THR A 97 -7.36 4.61 9.28
C THR A 97 -7.56 3.91 10.62
N ARG A 98 -7.86 4.64 11.71
CA ARG A 98 -8.10 4.02 13.03
C ARG A 98 -9.29 3.06 13.01
N LEU A 99 -10.41 3.49 12.44
CA LEU A 99 -11.61 2.66 12.31
C LEU A 99 -11.33 1.48 11.39
N ALA A 100 -10.71 1.72 10.23
CA ALA A 100 -10.37 0.66 9.28
C ALA A 100 -9.45 -0.40 9.90
N THR A 101 -8.44 -0.01 10.69
CA THR A 101 -7.56 -0.98 11.39
C THR A 101 -8.33 -1.86 12.37
N VAL A 102 -9.21 -1.27 13.19
CA VAL A 102 -10.04 -2.04 14.14
C VAL A 102 -10.98 -2.99 13.42
N LEU A 103 -11.68 -2.52 12.39
CA LEU A 103 -12.60 -3.36 11.61
C LEU A 103 -11.86 -4.47 10.87
N THR A 104 -10.68 -4.21 10.29
CA THR A 104 -9.84 -5.23 9.67
C THR A 104 -9.38 -6.27 10.70
N PHE A 105 -8.99 -5.86 11.91
CA PHE A 105 -8.66 -6.79 12.99
C PHE A 105 -9.85 -7.69 13.34
N LEU A 106 -11.04 -7.11 13.54
CA LEU A 106 -12.25 -7.88 13.87
C LEU A 106 -12.66 -8.86 12.75
N LEU A 107 -12.52 -8.45 11.49
CA LEU A 107 -12.76 -9.30 10.33
C LEU A 107 -11.79 -10.49 10.30
N VAL A 108 -10.47 -10.22 10.36
CA VAL A 108 -9.43 -11.26 10.32
C VAL A 108 -9.56 -12.20 11.52
N TRP A 109 -9.80 -11.66 12.72
CA TRP A 109 -10.08 -12.44 13.92
C TRP A 109 -11.28 -13.38 13.72
N SER A 110 -12.38 -12.85 13.18
CA SER A 110 -13.60 -13.63 12.97
C SER A 110 -13.41 -14.72 11.91
N LEU A 111 -12.75 -14.42 10.79
CA LEU A 111 -12.47 -15.41 9.74
C LEU A 111 -11.51 -16.51 10.21
N TYR A 112 -10.46 -16.12 10.95
CA TYR A 112 -9.49 -17.06 11.52
C TYR A 112 -10.17 -18.11 12.40
N TYR A 113 -11.04 -17.68 13.31
CA TYR A 113 -11.74 -18.61 14.20
C TYR A 113 -12.97 -19.27 13.58
N ARG A 114 -13.52 -18.72 12.50
CA ARG A 114 -14.60 -19.37 11.74
C ARG A 114 -14.13 -20.67 11.10
N ASN A 115 -12.88 -20.75 10.66
CA ASN A 115 -12.26 -22.00 10.23
C ASN A 115 -10.75 -21.99 10.51
N PRO A 116 -10.30 -22.49 11.69
CA PRO A 116 -8.89 -22.45 12.05
C PRO A 116 -8.02 -23.47 11.31
N PHE A 117 -8.63 -24.45 10.61
CA PHE A 117 -7.91 -25.57 9.99
C PHE A 117 -7.29 -25.24 8.64
N ILE A 118 -7.70 -24.14 8.02
CA ILE A 118 -7.18 -23.67 6.73
C ILE A 118 -6.16 -22.52 6.88
N THR A 119 -5.65 -22.33 8.10
CA THR A 119 -4.75 -21.23 8.45
C THR A 119 -3.32 -21.72 8.64
N ASN A 120 -2.36 -20.81 8.54
CA ASN A 120 -0.95 -21.11 8.81
C ASN A 120 -0.32 -20.12 9.80
N GLY A 121 0.99 -20.24 10.03
CA GLY A 121 1.72 -19.36 10.94
C GLY A 121 1.65 -17.87 10.59
N GLY A 122 1.43 -17.54 9.32
CA GLY A 122 1.34 -16.17 8.82
C GLY A 122 0.07 -15.49 9.29
N ASP A 123 -1.06 -16.18 9.25
CA ASP A 123 -2.34 -15.67 9.75
C ASP A 123 -2.29 -15.36 11.26
N ASN A 124 -1.56 -16.19 12.01
CA ASN A 124 -1.29 -15.94 13.43
C ASN A 124 -0.51 -14.63 13.65
N ILE A 125 0.55 -14.40 12.86
CA ILE A 125 1.31 -13.16 12.92
C ILE A 125 0.43 -11.98 12.53
N VAL A 126 -0.30 -12.05 11.42
CA VAL A 126 -1.21 -10.97 10.98
C VAL A 126 -2.19 -10.58 12.09
N ARG A 127 -2.81 -11.55 12.76
CA ARG A 127 -3.76 -11.29 13.86
C ARG A 127 -3.13 -10.53 15.02
N ILE A 128 -1.94 -10.95 15.47
CA ILE A 128 -1.20 -10.28 16.55
C ILE A 128 -0.75 -8.88 16.12
N GLN A 129 -0.26 -8.75 14.90
CA GLN A 129 0.25 -7.50 14.36
C GLN A 129 -0.86 -6.46 14.13
N LEU A 130 -2.02 -6.90 13.61
CA LEU A 130 -3.21 -6.06 13.49
C LEU A 130 -3.69 -5.56 14.86
N PHE A 131 -3.62 -6.39 15.89
CA PHE A 131 -3.97 -5.97 17.25
C PHE A 131 -3.10 -4.79 17.71
N TYR A 132 -1.78 -4.90 17.59
CA TYR A 132 -0.88 -3.79 17.94
C TYR A 132 -1.08 -2.58 17.04
N LEU A 133 -1.32 -2.78 15.73
CA LEU A 133 -1.54 -1.70 14.79
C LEU A 133 -2.74 -0.81 15.16
N MET A 134 -3.76 -1.31 15.87
CA MET A 134 -4.89 -0.51 16.37
C MET A 134 -4.42 0.67 17.24
N PHE A 135 -3.29 0.52 17.94
CA PHE A 135 -2.72 1.51 18.84
C PHE A 135 -1.64 2.37 18.18
N THR A 136 -1.29 2.09 16.92
CA THR A 136 -0.30 2.86 16.16
C THR A 136 -0.92 4.00 15.36
N GLN A 137 -0.08 4.94 14.91
CA GLN A 137 -0.46 5.95 13.92
C GLN A 137 -0.21 5.48 12.48
N ALA A 138 -0.77 4.31 12.12
CA ALA A 138 -0.61 3.72 10.78
C ALA A 138 -1.12 4.61 9.62
N GLY A 139 -1.91 5.63 9.93
CA GLY A 139 -2.38 6.65 8.99
C GLY A 139 -1.43 7.84 8.80
N ALA A 140 -0.26 7.87 9.46
CA ALA A 140 0.68 8.99 9.35
C ALA A 140 1.53 8.98 8.07
N ALA A 141 1.58 7.87 7.34
CA ALA A 141 2.26 7.74 6.06
C ALA A 141 1.45 6.87 5.08
N PHE A 142 1.59 7.17 3.78
CA PHE A 142 0.93 6.45 2.68
C PHE A 142 -0.59 6.27 2.83
N SER A 143 -1.26 7.27 3.40
CA SER A 143 -2.70 7.23 3.71
C SER A 143 -3.46 8.38 3.04
N LEU A 144 -4.71 8.10 2.67
CA LEU A 144 -5.65 9.11 2.19
C LEU A 144 -5.98 10.13 3.29
N ASP A 145 -6.07 9.70 4.54
CA ASP A 145 -6.31 10.58 5.69
C ASP A 145 -5.25 11.70 5.78
N ARG A 146 -3.96 11.37 5.61
CA ARG A 146 -2.89 12.37 5.62
C ARG A 146 -3.03 13.33 4.45
N TRP A 147 -3.38 12.83 3.27
CA TRP A 147 -3.56 13.66 2.08
C TRP A 147 -4.74 14.63 2.25
N LEU A 148 -5.86 14.16 2.81
CA LEU A 148 -7.02 14.99 3.12
C LEU A 148 -6.73 16.02 4.22
N GLN A 149 -5.96 15.64 5.26
CA GLN A 149 -5.62 16.54 6.36
C GLN A 149 -4.69 17.69 5.94
N LYS A 150 -3.78 17.47 4.98
CA LYS A 150 -2.95 18.55 4.41
C LYS A 150 -3.77 19.69 3.80
N ARG A 151 -5.06 19.46 3.51
CA ARG A 151 -5.98 20.43 2.90
C ARG A 151 -6.90 21.11 3.92
N LYS A 152 -6.87 20.73 5.20
CA LYS A 152 -7.68 21.33 6.26
C LYS A 152 -6.81 22.16 7.20
N LYS A 153 -7.33 23.29 7.71
CA LYS A 153 -6.70 24.00 8.83
C LYS A 153 -6.64 23.06 10.04
N ALA A 154 -5.54 23.09 10.79
CA ALA A 154 -5.38 22.27 11.98
C ALA A 154 -6.48 22.62 13.01
N GLY A 155 -7.32 21.64 13.34
CA GLY A 155 -8.32 21.78 14.40
C GLY A 155 -7.67 21.69 15.79
N THR A 156 -8.44 22.01 16.83
CA THR A 156 -8.02 21.85 18.22
C THR A 156 -7.74 20.37 18.52
N PRO A 157 -6.54 20.02 19.02
CA PRO A 157 -6.23 18.64 19.39
C PRO A 157 -7.16 18.18 20.53
N GLY A 158 -7.74 16.99 20.39
CA GLY A 158 -8.59 16.39 21.44
C GLY A 158 -7.78 15.97 22.68
N TRP A 159 -8.47 15.67 23.78
CA TRP A 159 -7.86 15.38 25.09
C TRP A 159 -6.86 14.22 25.11
N LEU A 160 -6.97 13.25 24.19
CA LEU A 160 -6.03 12.13 24.03
C LEU A 160 -4.78 12.45 23.20
N ALA A 161 -4.71 13.61 22.56
CA ALA A 161 -3.59 13.99 21.71
C ALA A 161 -2.21 13.92 22.41
N PRO A 162 -2.06 14.29 23.70
CA PRO A 162 -0.80 14.19 24.43
C PRO A 162 -0.27 12.75 24.54
N TYR A 163 -1.17 11.78 24.72
CA TYR A 163 -0.82 10.35 24.86
C TYR A 163 -0.60 9.64 23.53
N GLY A 164 -0.92 10.30 22.41
CA GLY A 164 -0.88 9.69 21.08
C GLY A 164 0.53 9.29 20.59
N ALA A 165 1.59 9.89 21.14
CA ALA A 165 2.96 9.47 20.86
C ALA A 165 3.35 8.24 21.69
N VAL A 166 3.01 8.22 22.98
CA VAL A 166 3.24 7.08 23.88
C VAL A 166 2.59 5.81 23.36
N LEU A 167 1.27 5.84 23.11
CA LEU A 167 0.52 4.67 22.63
C LEU A 167 1.12 4.12 21.33
N HIS A 168 1.47 5.02 20.41
CA HIS A 168 2.06 4.64 19.13
C HIS A 168 3.41 3.96 19.28
N ASN A 169 4.31 4.57 20.07
CA ASN A 169 5.67 4.09 20.18
C ASN A 169 5.75 2.80 21.01
N VAL A 170 4.91 2.66 22.04
CA VAL A 170 4.77 1.40 22.79
C VAL A 170 4.22 0.29 21.89
N ALA A 171 3.19 0.57 21.09
CA ALA A 171 2.66 -0.41 20.16
C ALA A 171 3.67 -0.81 19.07
N ALA A 172 4.40 0.16 18.49
CA ALA A 172 5.46 -0.12 17.53
C ALA A 172 6.61 -0.95 18.15
N ALA A 173 6.98 -0.66 19.41
CA ALA A 173 7.94 -1.47 20.14
C ALA A 173 7.42 -2.89 20.40
N ALA A 174 6.15 -3.05 20.76
CA ALA A 174 5.51 -4.35 20.95
C ALA A 174 5.52 -5.20 19.68
N ILE A 175 5.28 -4.59 18.52
CA ILE A 175 5.42 -5.24 17.20
C ILE A 175 6.85 -5.79 17.01
N ILE A 176 7.86 -4.95 17.23
CA ILE A 176 9.27 -5.33 17.04
C ILE A 176 9.68 -6.43 18.02
N ILE A 177 9.33 -6.27 19.31
CA ILE A 177 9.61 -7.25 20.35
C ILE A 177 8.93 -8.59 20.04
N GLN A 178 7.68 -8.56 19.57
CA GLN A 178 6.97 -9.78 19.19
C GLN A 178 7.67 -10.51 18.03
N LEU A 179 8.16 -9.78 17.02
CA LEU A 179 8.93 -10.38 15.93
C LEU A 179 10.24 -10.98 16.45
N MET A 180 10.99 -10.23 17.27
CA MET A 180 12.22 -10.73 17.90
C MET A 180 11.97 -12.00 18.69
N PHE A 181 10.93 -12.02 19.51
CA PHE A 181 10.54 -13.17 20.30
C PHE A 181 10.18 -14.35 19.41
N MET A 182 9.32 -14.15 18.40
CA MET A 182 8.91 -15.19 17.46
C MET A 182 10.11 -15.83 16.76
N TYR A 183 11.02 -15.04 16.16
CA TYR A 183 12.22 -15.59 15.51
C TYR A 183 13.09 -16.34 16.51
N PHE A 184 13.37 -15.74 17.66
CA PHE A 184 14.24 -16.35 18.66
C PHE A 184 13.67 -17.66 19.17
N THR A 185 12.40 -17.70 19.58
CA THR A 185 11.75 -18.92 20.05
C THR A 185 11.69 -19.96 18.95
N SER A 186 11.36 -19.57 17.72
CA SER A 186 11.33 -20.50 16.58
C SER A 186 12.70 -21.09 16.30
N GLY A 187 13.78 -20.32 16.47
CA GLY A 187 15.16 -20.79 16.38
C GLY A 187 15.54 -21.75 17.51
N ILE A 188 15.23 -21.41 18.77
CA ILE A 188 15.53 -22.25 19.92
C ILE A 188 14.80 -23.60 19.85
N TYR A 189 13.51 -23.61 19.45
CA TYR A 189 12.79 -24.87 19.23
C TYR A 189 13.43 -25.73 18.13
N LYS A 190 14.06 -25.13 17.13
CA LYS A 190 14.82 -25.88 16.12
C LYS A 190 16.13 -26.42 16.69
N VAL A 191 16.86 -25.64 17.49
CA VAL A 191 18.08 -26.12 18.18
C VAL A 191 17.78 -27.38 19.00
N MET A 192 16.60 -27.47 19.61
CA MET A 192 16.17 -28.62 20.42
C MET A 192 15.69 -29.84 19.60
N GLY A 193 15.43 -29.70 18.30
CA GLY A 193 14.85 -30.75 17.47
C GLY A 193 15.90 -31.58 16.73
N SER A 194 15.83 -32.92 16.84
CA SER A 194 16.79 -33.86 16.22
C SER A 194 16.95 -33.65 14.72
N MET A 195 15.86 -33.50 13.96
CA MET A 195 15.92 -33.25 12.51
C MET A 195 16.73 -31.99 12.14
N TRP A 196 16.73 -30.97 13.00
CA TRP A 196 17.51 -29.75 12.76
C TRP A 196 18.97 -29.93 13.16
N GLN A 197 19.24 -30.70 14.23
CA GLN A 197 20.58 -31.08 14.66
C GLN A 197 21.28 -32.00 13.65
N GLU A 198 20.52 -32.82 12.94
CA GLU A 198 21.01 -33.72 11.89
C GLU A 198 21.08 -33.02 10.52
N GLY A 199 20.59 -31.78 10.39
CA GLY A 199 20.57 -31.05 9.12
C GLY A 199 19.56 -31.57 8.09
N THR A 200 18.59 -32.38 8.51
CA THR A 200 17.59 -33.03 7.64
C THR A 200 16.23 -32.32 7.64
N ALA A 201 15.99 -31.37 8.55
CA ALA A 201 14.67 -30.75 8.76
C ALA A 201 14.07 -30.11 7.50
N VAL A 202 14.87 -29.38 6.71
CA VAL A 202 14.37 -28.71 5.50
C VAL A 202 13.93 -29.73 4.44
N TYR A 203 14.57 -30.90 4.37
CA TYR A 203 14.15 -31.97 3.46
C TYR A 203 12.75 -32.47 3.78
N TYR A 204 12.46 -32.73 5.05
CA TYR A 204 11.12 -33.15 5.48
C TYR A 204 10.10 -32.03 5.32
N ALA A 205 10.47 -30.80 5.70
CA ALA A 205 9.56 -29.64 5.62
C ALA A 205 9.13 -29.35 4.17
N MET A 206 10.06 -29.39 3.21
CA MET A 206 9.74 -29.15 1.79
C MET A 206 8.87 -30.26 1.17
N ARG A 207 8.82 -31.45 1.77
CA ARG A 207 8.09 -32.62 1.24
C ARG A 207 6.74 -32.86 1.91
N VAL A 208 6.29 -31.94 2.77
CA VAL A 208 4.90 -31.89 3.22
C VAL A 208 4.02 -31.58 2.01
N GLN A 209 3.06 -32.46 1.72
CA GLN A 209 2.31 -32.44 0.45
C GLN A 209 1.63 -31.09 0.18
N ASP A 210 1.11 -30.43 1.22
CA ASP A 210 0.44 -29.12 1.11
C ASP A 210 1.38 -27.98 0.68
N TYR A 211 2.70 -28.16 0.83
CA TYR A 211 3.73 -27.13 0.61
C TYR A 211 4.66 -27.44 -0.55
N VAL A 212 4.43 -28.54 -1.28
CA VAL A 212 5.22 -28.85 -2.48
C VAL A 212 4.82 -27.89 -3.61
N TRP A 213 5.80 -27.24 -4.23
CA TRP A 213 5.62 -26.51 -5.48
C TRP A 213 6.05 -27.39 -6.66
N PRO A 214 5.10 -27.88 -7.49
CA PRO A 214 5.41 -28.73 -8.63
C PRO A 214 6.41 -28.07 -9.59
N GLY A 215 7.49 -28.79 -9.92
CA GLY A 215 8.54 -28.29 -10.82
C GLY A 215 9.54 -27.32 -10.19
N VAL A 216 9.36 -26.92 -8.92
CA VAL A 216 10.28 -26.00 -8.21
C VAL A 216 10.94 -26.67 -7.00
N SER A 217 10.16 -27.16 -6.03
CA SER A 217 10.70 -27.77 -4.81
C SER A 217 11.67 -28.95 -5.06
N PRO A 218 11.46 -29.83 -6.07
CA PRO A 218 12.38 -30.93 -6.36
C PRO A 218 13.82 -30.52 -6.66
N TRP A 219 14.04 -29.36 -7.28
CA TRP A 219 15.38 -28.87 -7.58
C TRP A 219 16.24 -28.65 -6.33
N PHE A 220 15.59 -28.37 -5.19
CA PHE A 220 16.27 -28.06 -3.94
C PHE A 220 16.50 -29.31 -3.09
N TRP A 221 15.48 -30.16 -2.92
CA TRP A 221 15.62 -31.34 -2.06
C TRP A 221 16.42 -32.48 -2.67
N GLN A 222 16.73 -32.42 -3.97
CA GLN A 222 17.63 -33.38 -4.62
C GLN A 222 19.11 -33.12 -4.28
N SER A 223 19.45 -31.94 -3.74
CA SER A 223 20.81 -31.60 -3.34
C SER A 223 20.96 -31.67 -1.82
N GLU A 224 21.73 -32.66 -1.34
CA GLU A 224 22.05 -32.82 0.07
C GLU A 224 22.74 -31.57 0.64
N THR A 225 23.71 -31.02 -0.09
CA THR A 225 24.43 -29.79 0.30
C THR A 225 23.50 -28.61 0.54
N VAL A 226 22.51 -28.42 -0.35
CA VAL A 226 21.52 -27.34 -0.23
C VAL A 226 20.65 -27.56 1.00
N ILE A 227 20.16 -28.79 1.21
CA ILE A 227 19.32 -29.13 2.37
C ILE A 227 20.04 -28.90 3.69
N VAL A 228 21.28 -29.38 3.81
CA VAL A 228 22.08 -29.24 5.03
C VAL A 228 22.37 -27.75 5.29
N PHE A 229 22.78 -27.02 4.25
CA PHE A 229 23.03 -25.58 4.33
C PHE A 229 21.79 -24.82 4.81
N LEU A 230 20.63 -25.04 4.18
CA LEU A 230 19.40 -24.35 4.53
C LEU A 230 18.91 -24.70 5.94
N SER A 231 19.06 -25.96 6.37
CA SER A 231 18.67 -26.40 7.71
C SER A 231 19.44 -25.62 8.77
N TYR A 232 20.77 -25.58 8.69
CA TYR A 232 21.59 -24.85 9.65
C TYR A 232 21.48 -23.33 9.49
N ALA A 233 21.43 -22.80 8.25
CA ALA A 233 21.26 -21.37 8.00
C ALA A 233 19.96 -20.84 8.60
N SER A 234 18.87 -21.62 8.52
CA SER A 234 17.59 -21.28 9.15
C SER A 234 17.71 -21.13 10.66
N VAL A 235 18.38 -22.08 11.33
CA VAL A 235 18.58 -22.04 12.79
C VAL A 235 19.44 -20.85 13.18
N LEU A 236 20.61 -20.72 12.54
CA LEU A 236 21.56 -19.65 12.81
C LEU A 236 20.93 -18.28 12.63
N PHE A 237 20.21 -18.07 11.53
CA PHE A 237 19.52 -16.81 11.26
C PHE A 237 18.47 -16.49 12.32
N GLN A 238 17.58 -17.44 12.65
CA GLN A 238 16.49 -17.20 13.59
C GLN A 238 16.97 -16.92 15.02
N VAL A 239 18.00 -17.64 15.49
CA VAL A 239 18.61 -17.40 16.80
C VAL A 239 19.37 -16.07 16.83
N SER A 240 20.10 -15.73 15.76
CA SER A 240 20.87 -14.48 15.68
C SER A 240 20.02 -13.24 15.45
N PHE A 241 18.82 -13.38 14.86
CA PHE A 241 17.94 -12.28 14.47
C PHE A 241 17.77 -11.16 15.54
N PRO A 242 17.35 -11.44 16.79
CA PRO A 242 17.18 -10.39 17.79
C PRO A 242 18.48 -9.63 18.07
N PHE A 243 19.62 -10.33 18.13
CA PHE A 243 20.92 -9.73 18.42
C PHE A 243 21.42 -8.88 17.25
N LEU A 244 21.20 -9.34 16.01
CA LEU A 244 21.50 -8.58 14.80
C LEU A 244 20.65 -7.30 14.74
N LEU A 245 19.36 -7.39 15.05
CA LEU A 245 18.41 -6.28 14.96
C LEU A 245 18.68 -5.16 15.97
N LEU A 246 19.10 -5.50 17.19
CA LEU A 246 19.37 -4.52 18.26
C LEU A 246 20.57 -3.62 17.99
N ASN A 247 21.49 -4.03 17.10
CA ASN A 247 22.65 -3.23 16.74
C ASN A 247 22.41 -2.42 15.45
N ARG A 248 22.74 -1.13 15.52
CA ARG A 248 22.46 -0.12 14.48
C ARG A 248 23.06 -0.41 13.09
N TYR A 249 24.10 -1.26 13.02
CA TYR A 249 24.76 -1.64 11.77
C TYR A 249 24.32 -3.05 11.32
N THR A 250 24.36 -4.03 12.23
CA THR A 250 24.00 -5.41 11.91
C THR A 250 22.50 -5.59 11.64
N LYS A 251 21.65 -4.63 12.01
CA LYS A 251 20.23 -4.67 11.67
C LYS A 251 19.97 -4.78 10.17
N TYR A 252 20.84 -4.23 9.32
CA TYR A 252 20.66 -4.36 7.87
C TYR A 252 20.91 -5.79 7.40
N LEU A 253 21.80 -6.52 8.09
CA LEU A 253 21.97 -7.95 7.89
C LEU A 253 20.76 -8.74 8.39
N ALA A 254 20.15 -8.35 9.52
CA ALA A 254 18.89 -8.94 9.98
C ALA A 254 17.76 -8.78 8.95
N LEU A 255 17.63 -7.59 8.35
CA LEU A 255 16.62 -7.29 7.34
C LEU A 255 16.86 -8.03 6.03
N LEU A 256 18.09 -7.98 5.52
CA LEU A 256 18.44 -8.71 4.30
C LEU A 256 18.25 -10.23 4.51
N GLY A 257 18.65 -10.74 5.67
CA GLY A 257 18.46 -12.12 6.06
C GLY A 257 16.99 -12.50 6.14
N ALA A 258 16.15 -11.69 6.78
CA ALA A 258 14.71 -11.94 6.91
C ALA A 258 14.02 -11.95 5.54
N PHE A 259 14.28 -10.92 4.73
CA PHE A 259 13.76 -10.82 3.38
C PHE A 259 14.17 -12.03 2.53
N THR A 260 15.44 -12.42 2.56
CA THR A 260 15.96 -13.57 1.80
C THR A 260 15.36 -14.88 2.31
N PHE A 261 15.28 -15.04 3.63
CA PHE A 261 14.72 -16.22 4.29
C PHE A 261 13.27 -16.43 3.89
N HIS A 262 12.43 -15.40 4.01
CA HIS A 262 11.00 -15.52 3.67
C HIS A 262 10.76 -15.61 2.17
N THR A 263 11.54 -14.91 1.35
CA THR A 263 11.48 -15.09 -0.11
C THR A 263 11.83 -16.52 -0.49
N GLY A 264 12.86 -17.10 0.14
CA GLY A 264 13.23 -18.52 -0.02
C GLY A 264 12.09 -19.46 0.37
N VAL A 265 11.53 -19.32 1.58
CA VAL A 265 10.37 -20.13 2.02
C VAL A 265 9.20 -20.01 1.03
N GLY A 266 8.89 -18.80 0.56
CA GLY A 266 7.75 -18.58 -0.34
C GLY A 266 7.93 -19.25 -1.70
N LEU A 267 9.15 -19.18 -2.27
CA LEU A 267 9.47 -19.76 -3.57
C LEU A 267 9.72 -21.27 -3.51
N MET A 268 10.30 -21.77 -2.42
CA MET A 268 10.72 -23.16 -2.33
C MET A 268 9.65 -24.08 -1.72
N MET A 269 8.75 -23.55 -0.88
CA MET A 269 7.75 -24.32 -0.11
C MET A 269 6.29 -23.90 -0.39
N ASN A 270 6.01 -23.28 -1.54
CA ASN A 270 4.65 -22.83 -1.93
C ASN A 270 3.91 -22.01 -0.82
N LEU A 271 4.67 -21.31 0.02
CA LEU A 271 4.16 -20.57 1.19
C LEU A 271 4.15 -19.06 0.90
N ALA A 272 3.69 -18.68 -0.29
CA ALA A 272 3.80 -17.31 -0.79
C ALA A 272 3.10 -16.28 0.11
N LEU A 273 1.87 -16.57 0.56
CA LEU A 273 1.10 -15.64 1.40
C LEU A 273 1.70 -15.52 2.82
N PHE A 274 2.19 -16.63 3.39
CA PHE A 274 2.94 -16.62 4.64
C PHE A 274 4.15 -15.68 4.53
N SER A 275 4.99 -15.89 3.51
CA SER A 275 6.18 -15.10 3.26
C SER A 275 5.86 -13.62 3.02
N TRP A 276 4.76 -13.33 2.32
CA TRP A 276 4.28 -11.97 2.12
C TRP A 276 4.00 -11.26 3.44
N TYR A 277 3.27 -11.90 4.36
CA TYR A 277 2.97 -11.33 5.67
C TYR A 277 4.22 -11.11 6.51
N MET A 278 5.17 -12.03 6.45
CA MET A 278 6.45 -11.89 7.15
C MET A 278 7.26 -10.70 6.63
N ILE A 279 7.41 -10.58 5.31
CA ILE A 279 8.10 -9.44 4.67
C ILE A 279 7.34 -8.13 4.92
N ALA A 280 6.01 -8.16 4.95
CA ALA A 280 5.20 -6.99 5.27
C ALA A 280 5.48 -6.45 6.69
N CYS A 281 5.78 -7.33 7.65
CA CYS A 281 6.15 -6.93 9.00
C CYS A 281 7.55 -6.29 9.07
N GLU A 282 8.46 -6.59 8.14
CA GLU A 282 9.83 -6.07 8.15
C GLU A 282 9.90 -4.55 7.89
N TRP A 283 8.90 -3.96 7.23
CA TRP A 283 8.89 -2.52 6.94
C TRP A 283 8.95 -1.66 8.20
N ILE A 284 8.45 -2.13 9.35
CA ILE A 284 8.50 -1.36 10.60
C ILE A 284 9.90 -1.34 11.23
N LEU A 285 10.79 -2.25 10.83
CA LEU A 285 12.13 -2.40 11.39
C LEU A 285 13.13 -1.34 10.89
N LEU A 286 12.77 -0.61 9.83
CA LEU A 286 13.50 0.55 9.34
C LEU A 286 12.94 1.85 9.92
N GLY A 287 13.85 2.74 10.33
CA GLY A 287 13.49 4.06 10.82
C GLY A 287 13.09 5.05 9.73
N ASP A 288 12.35 6.09 10.12
CA ASP A 288 11.94 7.17 9.22
C ASP A 288 13.15 7.86 8.56
N ARG A 289 14.29 7.92 9.26
CA ARG A 289 15.55 8.49 8.74
C ARG A 289 16.11 7.66 7.58
N GLU A 290 16.06 6.33 7.67
CA GLU A 290 16.47 5.46 6.57
C GLU A 290 15.57 5.65 5.35
N TYR A 291 14.25 5.68 5.54
CA TYR A 291 13.32 5.95 4.44
C TYR A 291 13.57 7.30 3.77
N HIS A 292 13.82 8.35 4.55
CA HIS A 292 14.18 9.66 3.99
C HIS A 292 15.55 9.64 3.27
N ARG A 293 16.50 8.82 3.70
CA ARG A 293 17.77 8.62 3.00
C ARG A 293 17.54 7.92 1.65
N LEU A 294 16.78 6.83 1.64
CA LEU A 294 16.41 6.11 0.41
C LEU A 294 15.65 7.00 -0.57
N ALA A 295 14.70 7.80 -0.09
CA ALA A 295 13.96 8.73 -0.92
C ALA A 295 14.86 9.83 -1.54
N ARG A 296 15.87 10.32 -0.80
CA ARG A 296 16.85 11.29 -1.33
C ARG A 296 17.77 10.65 -2.38
N LEU A 297 18.25 9.43 -2.13
CA LEU A 297 19.06 8.67 -3.09
C LEU A 297 18.28 8.41 -4.38
N GLY A 298 17.02 7.98 -4.28
CA GLY A 298 16.14 7.77 -5.43
C GLY A 298 15.91 9.04 -6.25
N LYS A 299 15.75 10.20 -5.60
CA LYS A 299 15.69 11.50 -6.30
C LYS A 299 17.00 11.82 -7.04
N GLY A 300 18.15 11.55 -6.43
CA GLY A 300 19.45 11.75 -7.05
C GLY A 300 19.67 10.86 -8.28
N ILE A 301 19.32 9.58 -8.18
CA ILE A 301 19.36 8.62 -9.31
C ILE A 301 18.40 9.07 -10.41
N ARG A 302 17.17 9.46 -10.07
CA ARG A 302 16.18 9.95 -11.05
C ARG A 302 16.64 11.23 -11.74
N ALA A 303 17.27 12.16 -11.01
CA ALA A 303 17.82 13.37 -11.62
C ALA A 303 18.93 13.05 -12.63
N LYS A 304 19.85 12.14 -12.27
CA LYS A 304 20.94 11.67 -13.14
C LYS A 304 20.41 10.88 -14.34
N GLY A 305 19.52 9.92 -14.12
CA GLY A 305 18.90 9.11 -15.17
C GLY A 305 18.05 9.96 -16.12
N GLY A 306 17.31 10.95 -15.61
CA GLY A 306 16.59 11.92 -16.42
C GLY A 306 17.50 12.79 -17.28
N ALA A 307 18.65 13.22 -16.74
CA ALA A 307 19.65 13.97 -17.50
C ALA A 307 20.33 13.10 -18.58
N TRP A 308 20.62 11.83 -18.27
CA TRP A 308 21.17 10.88 -19.24
C TRP A 308 20.18 10.55 -20.36
N MET A 309 18.90 10.34 -20.03
CA MET A 309 17.82 10.03 -20.98
C MET A 309 17.51 11.21 -21.90
N LEU A 310 17.59 12.45 -21.40
CA LEU A 310 17.53 13.66 -22.24
C LEU A 310 18.66 13.71 -23.26
N LYS A 311 19.88 13.33 -22.84
CA LYS A 311 21.08 13.40 -23.68
C LYS A 311 21.11 12.31 -24.78
N HIS A 312 20.57 11.13 -24.51
CA HIS A 312 20.60 9.98 -25.43
C HIS A 312 19.20 9.57 -25.90
N ARG A 313 18.30 10.55 -26.05
CA ARG A 313 16.90 10.28 -26.33
C ARG A 313 16.71 9.63 -27.72
N PRO A 314 16.14 8.42 -27.81
CA PRO A 314 15.81 7.81 -29.09
C PRO A 314 14.76 8.63 -29.85
N ALA A 315 14.94 8.79 -31.17
CA ALA A 315 14.05 9.57 -32.03
C ALA A 315 12.56 9.12 -31.97
N PHE A 316 12.31 7.84 -31.68
CA PHE A 316 10.96 7.30 -31.48
C PHE A 316 10.18 8.02 -30.37
N PHE A 317 10.84 8.42 -29.28
CA PHE A 317 10.18 9.13 -28.17
C PHE A 317 9.80 10.57 -28.51
N ALA A 318 10.39 11.18 -29.54
CA ALA A 318 9.97 12.51 -30.00
C ALA A 318 8.58 12.46 -30.66
N ARG A 319 8.25 11.35 -31.36
CA ARG A 319 6.94 11.14 -31.97
C ARG A 319 5.82 10.84 -30.97
N TRP A 320 6.17 10.57 -29.72
CA TRP A 320 5.24 10.21 -28.64
C TRP A 320 5.01 11.35 -27.66
N GLU A 321 5.59 12.53 -27.94
CA GLU A 321 5.36 13.73 -27.14
C GLU A 321 3.92 14.20 -27.24
N VAL A 322 3.43 14.74 -26.13
CA VAL A 322 2.12 15.36 -26.06
C VAL A 322 2.28 16.72 -25.40
N THR A 323 1.83 17.77 -26.08
CA THR A 323 1.68 19.09 -25.49
C THR A 323 0.30 19.20 -24.88
N VAL A 324 0.24 19.55 -23.59
CA VAL A 324 -0.98 19.71 -22.81
C VAL A 324 -1.14 21.19 -22.45
N PHE A 325 -2.23 21.77 -22.92
CA PHE A 325 -2.63 23.14 -22.63
C PHE A 325 -3.56 23.15 -21.41
N TYR A 326 -3.20 23.95 -20.41
CA TYR A 326 -3.93 24.03 -19.16
C TYR A 326 -4.16 25.48 -18.74
N ASP A 327 -5.16 25.68 -17.88
CA ASP A 327 -5.47 26.98 -17.30
C ASP A 327 -4.52 27.29 -16.14
N GLY A 328 -3.60 28.22 -16.36
CA GLY A 328 -2.62 28.66 -15.35
C GLY A 328 -3.24 29.38 -14.15
N TRP A 329 -4.42 29.98 -14.32
CA TRP A 329 -5.15 30.69 -13.26
C TRP A 329 -5.99 29.74 -12.39
N CYS A 330 -6.11 28.47 -12.76
CA CYS A 330 -6.85 27.45 -12.02
C CYS A 330 -5.91 26.69 -11.05
N PRO A 331 -6.00 26.86 -9.71
CA PRO A 331 -5.10 26.19 -8.77
C PRO A 331 -5.19 24.66 -8.82
N PHE A 332 -6.39 24.13 -9.06
CA PHE A 332 -6.61 22.70 -9.25
C PHE A 332 -5.89 22.16 -10.51
N CYS A 333 -5.97 22.91 -11.61
CA CYS A 333 -5.37 22.57 -12.89
C CYS A 333 -3.83 22.61 -12.78
N THR A 334 -3.29 23.68 -12.20
CA THR A 334 -1.86 23.84 -11.92
C THR A 334 -1.34 22.75 -10.97
N GLN A 335 -2.09 22.35 -9.94
CA GLN A 335 -1.71 21.24 -9.05
C GLN A 335 -1.71 19.90 -9.80
N SER A 336 -2.69 19.67 -10.69
CA SER A 336 -2.80 18.46 -11.51
C SER A 336 -1.62 18.35 -12.48
N VAL A 337 -1.27 19.43 -13.18
CA VAL A 337 -0.10 19.52 -14.07
C VAL A 337 1.20 19.30 -13.32
N ASN A 338 1.39 19.93 -12.16
CA ASN A 338 2.59 19.72 -11.34
C ASN A 338 2.71 18.27 -10.85
N THR A 339 1.59 17.60 -10.60
CA THR A 339 1.56 16.18 -10.25
C THR A 339 1.95 15.32 -11.45
N ALA A 340 1.35 15.56 -12.62
CA ALA A 340 1.67 14.86 -13.87
C ALA A 340 3.16 15.04 -14.25
N ARG A 341 3.71 16.25 -14.13
CA ARG A 341 5.15 16.54 -14.34
C ARG A 341 6.06 15.74 -13.39
N ARG A 342 5.63 15.48 -12.16
CA ARG A 342 6.37 14.60 -11.22
C ARG A 342 6.25 13.13 -11.57
N LEU A 343 5.22 12.72 -12.30
CA LEU A 343 5.01 11.34 -12.76
C LEU A 343 5.59 11.08 -14.15
N ASP A 344 5.89 12.13 -14.92
CA ASP A 344 6.47 12.04 -16.25
C ASP A 344 7.95 11.63 -16.18
N TRP A 345 8.17 10.31 -16.06
CA TRP A 345 9.51 9.72 -15.97
C TRP A 345 10.21 9.70 -17.32
N LEU A 346 9.44 9.60 -18.40
CA LEU A 346 9.93 9.54 -19.79
C LEU A 346 10.06 10.92 -20.43
N ARG A 347 9.61 11.98 -19.75
CA ARG A 347 9.62 13.37 -20.23
C ARG A 347 8.89 13.53 -21.56
N LEU A 348 7.72 12.91 -21.67
CA LEU A 348 6.88 12.92 -22.88
C LEU A 348 5.81 14.01 -22.85
N LEU A 349 5.62 14.71 -21.73
CA LEU A 349 4.58 15.71 -21.57
C LEU A 349 5.19 17.12 -21.51
N LYS A 350 4.76 17.97 -22.44
CA LYS A 350 5.04 19.41 -22.41
C LYS A 350 3.81 20.15 -21.93
N PHE A 351 3.92 20.89 -20.84
CA PHE A 351 2.79 21.65 -20.29
C PHE A 351 2.95 23.12 -20.63
N VAL A 352 1.93 23.70 -21.25
CA VAL A 352 1.88 25.12 -21.65
C VAL A 352 0.64 25.76 -21.06
N SER A 353 0.80 26.89 -20.37
CA SER A 353 -0.35 27.66 -19.90
C SER A 353 -0.90 28.47 -21.07
N PHE A 354 -2.19 28.37 -21.37
CA PHE A 354 -2.79 29.21 -22.42
C PHE A 354 -2.93 30.68 -22.00
N ARG A 355 -2.71 30.99 -20.71
CA ARG A 355 -2.67 32.37 -20.17
C ARG A 355 -1.33 33.07 -20.48
N GLU A 356 -0.35 32.38 -21.06
CA GLU A 356 0.90 33.01 -21.51
C GLU A 356 0.66 33.80 -22.82
N PRO A 357 1.26 35.01 -22.99
CA PRO A 357 1.02 35.85 -24.15
C PRO A 357 1.32 35.15 -25.48
N GLY A 358 0.39 35.20 -26.43
CA GLY A 358 0.59 34.68 -27.79
C GLY A 358 0.42 33.16 -27.94
N VAL A 359 0.07 32.42 -26.88
CA VAL A 359 -0.09 30.95 -26.95
C VAL A 359 -1.33 30.54 -27.75
N PRO A 360 -2.55 31.06 -27.50
CA PRO A 360 -3.73 30.70 -28.29
C PRO A 360 -3.54 30.98 -29.79
N GLU A 361 -2.97 32.14 -30.13
CA GLU A 361 -2.76 32.58 -31.51
C GLU A 361 -1.70 31.74 -32.23
N ARG A 362 -0.61 31.38 -31.53
CA ARG A 362 0.48 30.56 -32.09
C ARG A 362 0.03 29.16 -32.48
N PHE A 363 -0.95 28.60 -31.76
CA PHE A 363 -1.44 27.24 -31.98
C PHE A 363 -2.80 27.20 -32.70
N GLY A 364 -3.36 28.36 -33.09
CA GLY A 364 -4.66 28.45 -33.76
C GLY A 364 -5.81 27.92 -32.89
N LEU A 365 -5.73 28.11 -31.58
CA LEU A 365 -6.69 27.59 -30.61
C LEU A 365 -7.71 28.67 -30.24
N ASP A 366 -8.98 28.27 -30.20
CA ASP A 366 -10.09 29.10 -29.75
C ASP A 366 -9.98 29.37 -28.24
N PRO A 367 -9.81 30.63 -27.79
CA PRO A 367 -9.70 30.98 -26.39
C PRO A 367 -10.90 30.53 -25.56
N ASP A 368 -12.13 30.63 -26.09
CA ASP A 368 -13.35 30.31 -25.36
C ASP A 368 -13.43 28.81 -25.04
N ARG A 369 -12.93 27.97 -25.94
CA ARG A 369 -12.89 26.51 -25.74
C ARG A 369 -11.80 26.11 -24.75
N LEU A 370 -10.66 26.81 -24.75
CA LEU A 370 -9.58 26.62 -23.77
C LEU A 370 -10.02 26.97 -22.35
N GLU A 371 -10.91 27.95 -22.20
CA GLU A 371 -11.52 28.27 -20.91
C GLU A 371 -12.50 27.20 -20.44
N GLN A 372 -13.14 26.46 -21.34
CA GLN A 372 -14.06 25.39 -20.95
C GLN A 372 -13.33 24.11 -20.59
N ARG A 373 -12.37 23.66 -21.42
CA ARG A 373 -11.77 22.32 -21.32
C ARG A 373 -10.25 22.33 -21.50
N LEU A 374 -9.59 21.34 -20.87
CA LEU A 374 -8.18 21.04 -21.09
C LEU A 374 -8.00 20.48 -22.50
N HIS A 375 -6.96 20.95 -23.18
CA HIS A 375 -6.63 20.54 -24.54
C HIS A 375 -5.27 19.84 -24.57
N SER A 376 -5.09 18.86 -25.45
CA SER A 376 -3.79 18.28 -25.72
C SER A 376 -3.61 17.91 -27.19
N THR A 377 -2.35 17.89 -27.63
CA THR A 377 -1.98 17.54 -29.01
C THR A 377 -0.68 16.75 -29.04
N GLY A 378 -0.58 15.76 -29.94
CA GLY A 378 0.64 15.00 -30.18
C GLY A 378 1.43 15.43 -31.42
N ASP A 379 0.75 16.08 -32.37
CA ASP A 379 1.27 16.43 -33.69
C ASP A 379 1.20 17.94 -34.00
N GLY A 380 0.59 18.72 -33.10
CA GLY A 380 0.35 20.16 -33.28
C GLY A 380 -0.78 20.49 -34.27
N LYS A 381 -1.50 19.48 -34.77
CA LYS A 381 -2.57 19.63 -35.77
C LYS A 381 -3.92 19.12 -35.25
N THR A 382 -3.90 17.98 -34.56
CA THR A 382 -5.08 17.38 -33.95
C THR A 382 -5.11 17.69 -32.46
N PHE A 383 -6.24 18.22 -32.00
CA PHE A 383 -6.45 18.60 -30.61
C PHE A 383 -7.54 17.72 -29.98
N HIS A 384 -7.24 17.19 -28.81
CA HIS A 384 -8.17 16.43 -27.98
C HIS A 384 -8.57 17.27 -26.77
N GLU A 385 -9.87 17.31 -26.46
CA GLU A 385 -10.42 18.08 -25.35
C GLU A 385 -10.95 17.19 -24.22
N GLY A 386 -11.03 17.74 -23.01
CA GLY A 386 -11.71 17.10 -21.88
C GLY A 386 -11.11 15.75 -21.47
N ILE A 387 -11.95 14.71 -21.40
CA ILE A 387 -11.52 13.36 -20.98
C ILE A 387 -10.53 12.74 -21.99
N ASP A 388 -10.63 13.09 -23.27
CA ASP A 388 -9.76 12.56 -24.32
C ASP A 388 -8.35 13.14 -24.18
N GLY A 389 -8.25 14.41 -23.80
CA GLY A 389 -6.96 15.02 -23.47
C GLY A 389 -6.32 14.42 -22.21
N ILE A 390 -7.12 14.09 -21.20
CA ILE A 390 -6.64 13.35 -20.01
C ILE A 390 -6.15 11.96 -20.40
N LEU A 391 -6.89 11.23 -21.25
CA LEU A 391 -6.50 9.89 -21.69
C LEU A 391 -5.18 9.93 -22.46
N GLN A 392 -5.02 10.91 -23.35
CA GLN A 392 -3.79 11.15 -24.09
C GLN A 392 -2.62 11.49 -23.16
N MET A 393 -2.86 12.23 -22.07
CA MET A 393 -1.84 12.51 -21.06
C MET A 393 -1.47 11.26 -20.22
N VAL A 394 -2.48 10.54 -19.70
CA VAL A 394 -2.30 9.42 -18.75
C VAL A 394 -1.62 8.21 -19.40
N THR A 395 -1.89 7.96 -20.67
CA THR A 395 -1.21 6.89 -21.44
C THR A 395 0.30 7.11 -21.58
N ARG A 396 0.80 8.33 -21.37
CA ARG A 396 2.24 8.68 -21.41
C ARG A 396 2.90 8.63 -20.03
N LEU A 397 2.12 8.31 -18.99
CA LEU A 397 2.55 8.23 -17.59
C LEU A 397 2.48 6.76 -17.12
N PRO A 398 3.59 5.99 -17.17
CA PRO A 398 3.57 4.56 -16.85
C PRO A 398 2.97 4.22 -15.48
N LEU A 399 3.20 5.07 -14.47
CA LEU A 399 2.66 4.86 -13.13
C LEU A 399 1.11 4.96 -13.07
N LEU A 400 0.50 5.64 -14.04
CA LEU A 400 -0.96 5.78 -14.14
C LEU A 400 -1.59 4.81 -15.15
N TRP A 401 -0.81 3.91 -15.77
CA TRP A 401 -1.35 2.90 -16.68
C TRP A 401 -2.44 2.01 -16.08
N PRO A 402 -2.39 1.60 -14.79
CA PRO A 402 -3.51 0.88 -14.19
C PRO A 402 -4.84 1.64 -14.23
N ALA A 403 -4.83 2.97 -14.34
CA ALA A 403 -6.04 3.79 -14.45
C ALA A 403 -6.57 3.90 -15.90
N VAL A 404 -5.74 3.61 -16.91
CA VAL A 404 -6.12 3.68 -18.34
C VAL A 404 -7.34 2.84 -18.69
N PRO A 405 -7.45 1.55 -18.32
CA PRO A 405 -8.64 0.75 -18.66
C PRO A 405 -9.92 1.32 -18.04
N PHE A 406 -9.85 1.87 -16.82
CA PHE A 406 -11.00 2.51 -16.17
C PHE A 406 -11.39 3.83 -16.86
N LEU A 407 -10.41 4.64 -17.26
CA LEU A 407 -10.67 5.88 -18.00
C LEU A 407 -11.26 5.58 -19.39
N PHE A 408 -10.74 4.56 -20.07
CA PHE A 408 -11.28 4.12 -21.36
C PHE A 408 -12.70 3.59 -21.22
N LEU A 409 -12.98 2.77 -20.20
CA LEU A 409 -14.31 2.28 -19.88
C LEU A 409 -15.27 3.43 -19.54
N SER A 410 -14.81 4.42 -18.77
CA SER A 410 -15.62 5.61 -18.42
C SER A 410 -16.00 6.46 -19.62
N ARG A 411 -15.08 6.59 -20.58
CA ARG A 411 -15.29 7.25 -21.86
C ARG A 411 -16.30 6.48 -22.69
N TRP A 412 -16.13 5.16 -22.81
CA TRP A 412 -17.02 4.28 -23.58
C TRP A 412 -18.45 4.28 -23.03
N LEU A 413 -18.61 4.27 -21.70
CA LEU A 413 -19.91 4.37 -21.03
C LEU A 413 -20.50 5.79 -21.02
N GLY A 414 -19.81 6.79 -21.58
CA GLY A 414 -20.27 8.18 -21.71
C GLY A 414 -20.35 8.99 -20.41
N PHE A 415 -20.05 8.41 -19.24
CA PHE A 415 -20.05 9.15 -17.98
C PHE A 415 -18.75 9.92 -17.73
N GLY A 416 -17.63 9.50 -18.33
CA GLY A 416 -16.31 10.12 -18.11
C GLY A 416 -16.29 11.60 -18.48
N GLN A 417 -16.90 11.98 -19.61
CA GLN A 417 -17.00 13.37 -20.03
C GLN A 417 -17.92 14.19 -19.11
N ARG A 418 -19.03 13.60 -18.62
CA ARG A 418 -19.93 14.27 -17.66
C ARG A 418 -19.24 14.57 -16.33
N VAL A 419 -18.47 13.60 -15.82
CA VAL A 419 -17.67 13.78 -14.60
C VAL A 419 -16.61 14.86 -14.82
N TYR A 420 -15.95 14.85 -15.98
CA TYR A 420 -14.99 15.89 -16.33
C TYR A 420 -15.63 17.29 -16.34
N ASP A 421 -16.74 17.47 -17.06
CA ASP A 421 -17.42 18.75 -17.18
C ASP A 421 -17.94 19.24 -15.81
N TRP A 422 -18.41 18.33 -14.95
CA TRP A 422 -18.79 18.66 -13.57
C TRP A 422 -17.60 19.16 -12.73
N ILE A 423 -16.41 18.58 -12.90
CA ILE A 423 -15.18 19.06 -12.23
C ILE A 423 -14.78 20.43 -12.82
N ALA A 424 -14.82 20.56 -14.15
CA ALA A 424 -14.44 21.77 -14.87
C ALA A 424 -15.32 22.96 -14.47
N ALA A 425 -16.64 22.77 -14.39
CA ALA A 425 -17.59 23.81 -13.98
C ALA A 425 -17.46 24.25 -12.51
N ARG A 426 -16.81 23.43 -11.66
CA ARG A 426 -16.62 23.71 -10.23
C ARG A 426 -15.21 24.19 -9.89
N ARG A 427 -14.36 24.42 -10.88
CA ARG A 427 -12.99 24.86 -10.64
C ARG A 427 -12.97 26.36 -10.34
N THR A 428 -12.16 26.75 -9.36
CA THR A 428 -11.94 28.17 -9.03
C THR A 428 -10.87 28.74 -9.95
N ILE A 429 -11.15 29.88 -10.58
CA ILE A 429 -10.20 30.64 -11.39
C ILE A 429 -9.75 31.84 -10.56
N LEU A 430 -8.45 31.97 -10.37
CA LEU A 430 -7.82 33.07 -9.63
C LEU A 430 -6.87 33.81 -10.58
N PRO A 431 -7.26 34.97 -11.11
CA PRO A 431 -6.39 35.77 -11.96
C PRO A 431 -5.15 36.20 -11.16
N THR A 432 -3.97 35.78 -11.60
CA THR A 432 -2.70 36.24 -10.99
C THR A 432 -2.05 37.25 -11.93
N GLY A 433 -1.95 38.51 -11.50
CA GLY A 433 -1.17 39.55 -12.19
C GLY A 433 -1.96 40.66 -12.89
N GLY A 434 -3.27 40.81 -12.62
CA GLY A 434 -4.10 41.86 -13.24
C GLY A 434 -5.16 42.46 -12.32
N CYS A 435 -4.91 42.52 -11.01
CA CYS A 435 -5.81 43.24 -10.10
C CYS A 435 -5.32 44.67 -9.94
N ASP A 436 -5.98 45.61 -10.62
CA ASP A 436 -6.08 46.98 -10.13
C ASP A 436 -6.90 46.94 -8.83
N GLU A 437 -6.53 47.77 -7.86
CA GLU A 437 -6.87 47.88 -6.42
C GLU A 437 -8.13 47.22 -5.81
N HIS A 438 -9.10 46.69 -6.56
CA HIS A 438 -10.30 45.99 -6.09
C HIS A 438 -10.44 44.61 -6.74
N CYS A 439 -10.03 43.57 -6.02
CA CYS A 439 -10.06 42.17 -6.48
C CYS A 439 -11.30 41.48 -5.84
N SER A 440 -12.47 41.56 -6.50
CA SER A 440 -13.68 40.86 -6.05
C SER A 440 -13.75 39.45 -6.65
N ILE A 441 -13.90 38.44 -5.79
CA ILE A 441 -14.17 37.06 -6.21
C ILE A 441 -15.67 36.97 -6.53
N GLU A 442 -16.03 36.98 -7.81
CA GLU A 442 -17.40 36.66 -8.20
C GLU A 442 -17.66 35.17 -7.95
N ASP A 443 -18.64 34.89 -7.10
CA ASP A 443 -19.09 33.53 -6.81
C ASP A 443 -20.05 33.10 -7.94
N PRO A 444 -19.69 32.13 -8.80
CA PRO A 444 -20.50 31.74 -9.97
C PRO A 444 -21.87 31.18 -9.61
N LYS A 445 -22.19 31.03 -8.31
CA LYS A 445 -23.52 30.65 -7.80
C LYS A 445 -24.51 31.80 -7.66
N LYS A 446 -24.13 33.06 -7.96
CA LYS A 446 -25.02 34.22 -7.84
C LYS A 446 -25.53 34.78 -9.16
N SER A 447 -25.16 34.21 -10.31
CA SER A 447 -25.58 34.66 -11.65
C SER A 447 -26.49 33.68 -12.40
N SER A 448 -27.24 32.84 -11.67
CA SER A 448 -28.27 31.97 -12.24
C SER A 448 -29.57 32.07 -11.46
#